data_AF-A0A3A4JJU0-F1
#
_entry.id   AF-A0A3A4JJU0-F1
#
_cell.length_a   1.000
_cell.length_b   1.000
_cell.length_c   1.000
_cell.angle_alpha   90.00
_cell.angle_beta   90.00
_cell.angle_gamma   90.00
#
_symmetry.space_group_name_H-M   'P 1'
#
loop_
_entity.id
_entity.type
_entity.pdbx_description
1 polymer ?
#
loop_
_entity_poly.entity_id
_entity_poly.type
_entity_poly.pdbx_seq_one_letter_code
_entity_poly.pdbx_strand_id
1 'polypeptide(L)' 'MSAILYARVSTGVQAQKDLSIPALLRAARQLAQSRGWPIASEYHDVSSGRALKGWPGLAVALKRRCRCLDPK' A
#
# COMPACT_ATOMS: atom_id res chain seq x y z
N MET A 1 4.68 -1.85 17.24
CA MET A 1 5.03 -1.99 15.82
C MET A 1 3.83 -1.54 15.00
N SER A 2 3.95 -0.54 14.12
CA SER A 2 2.84 -0.10 13.24
C SER A 2 3.13 -0.48 11.78
N ALA A 3 2.07 -0.73 11.01
CA ALA A 3 2.16 -1.15 9.61
C ALA A 3 1.62 -0.06 8.67
N ILE A 4 2.24 0.08 7.50
CA ILE A 4 1.71 0.87 6.38
C ILE A 4 1.44 -0.12 5.25
N LEU A 5 0.24 -0.08 4.69
CA LEU A 5 -0.16 -0.99 3.62
C LEU A 5 -0.06 -0.26 2.28
N TYR A 6 0.46 -0.95 1.26
CA TYR A 6 0.56 -0.43 -0.09
C TYR A 6 0.19 -1.53 -1.10
N ALA A 7 -0.71 -1.22 -2.03
CA ALA A 7 -1.14 -2.13 -3.09
C ALA A 7 -0.96 -1.49 -4.48
N ARG A 8 -0.56 -2.28 -5.48
CA ARG A 8 -0.37 -1.79 -6.84
C ARG A 8 -0.87 -2.78 -7.88
N VAL A 9 -1.50 -2.29 -8.95
CA VAL A 9 -1.86 -3.08 -10.13
C VAL A 9 -1.32 -2.44 -11.42
N SER A 10 -1.04 -3.27 -12.43
CA SER A 10 -0.34 -2.86 -13.65
C SER A 10 -1.26 -2.38 -14.78
N THR A 11 -2.56 -2.66 -14.73
CA THR A 11 -3.50 -2.21 -15.77
C THR A 11 -4.81 -1.71 -15.16
N GLY A 12 -5.42 -0.69 -15.77
CA GLY A 12 -6.73 -0.17 -15.35
C GLY A 12 -7.85 -1.22 -15.47
N VAL A 13 -7.70 -2.19 -16.38
CA VAL A 13 -8.64 -3.31 -16.54
C VAL A 13 -8.59 -4.27 -15.34
N GLN A 14 -7.40 -4.47 -14.74
CA GLN A 14 -7.24 -5.22 -13.49
C GLN A 14 -7.68 -4.44 -12.24
N ALA A 15 -7.83 -3.11 -12.34
CA ALA A 15 -8.42 -2.33 -11.25
C ALA A 15 -9.94 -2.53 -11.14
N GLN A 16 -10.61 -2.93 -12.23
CA GLN A 16 -12.08 -3.07 -12.30
C GLN A 16 -12.60 -4.48 -12.01
N LYS A 17 -11.80 -5.53 -12.17
CA LYS A 17 -12.20 -6.92 -11.84
C LYS A 17 -11.60 -7.33 -10.49
N ASP A 18 -12.37 -8.04 -9.68
CA ASP A 18 -12.14 -8.48 -8.28
C ASP A 18 -10.78 -9.11 -7.88
N LEU A 19 -9.79 -9.14 -8.77
CA LEU A 19 -8.34 -9.26 -8.46
C LEU A 19 -7.73 -7.87 -8.16
N SER A 20 -8.58 -7.02 -7.62
CA SER A 20 -8.47 -5.58 -7.53
C SER A 20 -7.68 -5.17 -6.29
N ILE A 21 -7.20 -3.92 -6.27
CA ILE A 21 -6.55 -3.29 -5.12
C ILE A 21 -7.25 -3.57 -3.78
N PRO A 22 -8.60 -3.56 -3.67
CA PRO A 22 -9.33 -3.98 -2.48
C PRO A 22 -8.99 -5.38 -1.95
N ALA A 23 -8.82 -6.38 -2.83
CA ALA A 23 -8.46 -7.74 -2.42
C ALA A 23 -7.04 -7.79 -1.84
N LEU A 24 -6.09 -7.11 -2.47
CA LEU A 24 -4.71 -6.98 -1.98
C LEU A 24 -4.67 -6.28 -0.61
N LEU A 25 -5.39 -5.17 -0.46
CA LEU A 25 -5.48 -4.47 0.82
C LEU A 25 -6.15 -5.31 1.90
N ARG A 26 -7.20 -6.07 1.56
CA ARG A 26 -7.87 -6.97 2.52
C ARG A 26 -6.92 -8.05 3.05
N ALA A 27 -6.15 -8.70 2.18
CA ALA A 27 -5.15 -9.69 2.60
C ALA A 27 -4.07 -9.04 3.48
N ALA A 28 -3.60 -7.84 3.12
CA ALA A 28 -2.60 -7.11 3.89
C ALA A 28 -3.13 -6.67 5.28
N ARG A 29 -4.40 -6.26 5.37
CA ARG A 29 -5.08 -5.97 6.65
C ARG A 29 -5.16 -7.19 7.54
N GLN A 30 -5.55 -8.34 6.99
CA GLN A 30 -5.65 -9.60 7.75
C GLN A 30 -4.29 -9.99 8.34
N LEU A 31 -3.20 -9.85 7.57
CA LEU A 31 -1.85 -10.10 8.05
C LEU A 31 -1.43 -9.12 9.16
N ALA A 32 -1.74 -7.82 9.01
CA ALA A 32 -1.42 -6.83 10.03
C ALA A 32 -2.19 -7.12 11.34
N GLN A 33 -3.48 -7.46 11.22
CA GLN A 33 -4.32 -7.84 12.35
C GLN A 33 -3.83 -9.12 13.05
N SER A 34 -3.48 -10.16 12.28
CA SER A 34 -2.98 -11.42 12.86
C SER A 34 -1.64 -11.25 13.59
N ARG A 35 -0.91 -10.17 13.31
CA ARG A 35 0.34 -9.81 13.97
C ARG A 35 0.18 -8.74 15.05
N GLY A 36 -1.05 -8.27 15.30
CA GLY A 36 -1.33 -7.19 16.26
C GLY A 36 -0.71 -5.85 15.87
N TRP A 37 -0.49 -5.61 14.57
CA TRP A 37 0.12 -4.37 14.07
C TRP A 37 -0.97 -3.35 13.76
N PRO A 38 -1.07 -2.24 14.51
CA PRO A 38 -1.92 -1.12 14.12
C PRO A 38 -1.55 -0.61 12.73
N ILE A 39 -2.54 -0.49 11.85
CA ILE A 39 -2.37 0.04 10.51
C ILE A 39 -2.42 1.56 10.58
N ALA A 40 -1.31 2.21 10.24
CA ALA A 40 -1.17 3.66 10.31
C ALA A 40 -1.77 4.37 9.09
N SER A 41 -1.66 3.78 7.90
CA SER A 41 -2.14 4.33 6.63
C SER A 41 -2.15 3.27 5.54
N GLU A 42 -2.98 3.49 4.51
CA GLU A 42 -3.09 2.62 3.35
C GLU A 42 -2.96 3.43 2.07
N TYR A 43 -2.20 2.90 1.11
CA TYR A 43 -1.89 3.56 -0.15
C TYR A 43 -2.09 2.60 -1.31
N HIS A 44 -2.37 3.15 -2.49
CA HIS A 44 -2.43 2.34 -3.69
C HIS A 44 -2.04 3.11 -4.95
N ASP A 45 -1.58 2.38 -5.96
CA ASP A 45 -1.25 2.94 -7.28
C ASP A 45 -1.76 2.02 -8.40
N VAL A 46 -2.21 2.63 -9.51
CA VAL A 46 -2.52 1.94 -10.77
C VAL A 46 -1.52 2.41 -11.81
N SER A 47 -0.56 1.57 -12.19
CA SER A 47 0.49 1.97 -13.16
C SER A 47 1.06 0.79 -13.92
N SER A 48 1.10 0.89 -15.25
CA SER A 48 1.80 -0.06 -16.11
C SER A 48 3.30 -0.05 -15.82
N GLY A 49 3.91 -1.23 -15.81
CA GLY A 49 5.23 -1.50 -15.23
C GLY A 49 6.44 -0.79 -15.85
N ARG A 50 6.24 0.15 -16.79
CA ARG A 50 7.33 0.83 -17.50
C ARG A 50 7.44 2.33 -17.17
N ALA A 51 6.45 2.93 -16.51
CA ALA A 51 6.57 4.31 -16.02
C ALA A 51 7.14 4.32 -14.60
N LEU A 52 8.47 4.45 -14.47
CA LEU A 52 9.16 4.86 -13.24
C LEU A 52 8.93 6.34 -12.89
N LYS A 53 7.88 6.97 -13.44
CA LYS A 53 7.60 8.39 -13.30
C LYS A 53 6.53 8.60 -12.24
N GLY A 54 6.94 8.40 -10.99
CA GLY A 54 6.17 8.70 -9.79
C GLY A 54 5.18 7.60 -9.42
N TRP A 55 5.51 6.79 -8.42
CA TRP A 55 4.52 6.02 -7.66
C TRP A 55 4.08 6.91 -6.48
N PRO A 56 3.07 7.79 -6.65
CA PRO A 56 2.71 8.74 -5.62
C PRO A 56 2.27 8.01 -4.34
N GLY A 57 1.56 6.88 -4.45
CA GLY A 57 1.20 6.04 -3.32
C GLY A 57 2.41 5.50 -2.57
N LEU A 58 3.40 4.93 -3.29
CA LEU A 58 4.60 4.42 -2.64
C LEU A 58 5.45 5.54 -2.01
N ALA A 59 5.61 6.67 -2.70
CA ALA A 59 6.40 7.79 -2.21
C ALA A 59 5.81 8.36 -0.91
N VAL A 60 4.49 8.45 -0.80
CA VAL A 60 3.81 8.88 0.43
C VAL A 60 3.96 7.83 1.53
N ALA A 61 3.83 6.54 1.20
CA ALA A 61 4.03 5.44 2.15
C ALA A 61 5.43 5.46 2.77
N LEU A 62 6.47 5.65 1.95
CA LEU A 62 7.85 5.74 2.41
C LEU A 62 8.11 6.99 3.26
N LYS A 63 7.61 8.16 2.84
CA LYS A 63 7.73 9.40 3.63
C LYS A 63 7.07 9.29 5.00
N ARG A 64 5.88 8.67 5.09
CA ARG A 64 5.21 8.42 6.38
C ARG A 64 5.98 7.44 7.26
N ARG A 65 6.54 6.38 6.67
CA ARG A 65 7.34 5.40 7.42
C ARG A 65 8.55 6.03 8.09
N CYS A 66 9.30 6.86 7.38
CA CYS A 66 10.46 7.55 7.92
C CYS A 66 10.09 8.41 9.14
N ARG A 67 8.98 9.16 9.07
CA ARG A 67 8.54 10.05 10.15
C ARG A 67 7.99 9.30 11.38
N CYS A 68 7.56 8.05 11.24
CA CYS A 68 7.12 7.21 12.37
C CYS A 68 8.27 6.43 13.03
N LEU A 69 9.44 6.34 12.39
CA LEU A 69 10.65 5.70 12.93
C LEU A 69 11.57 6.67 13.68
N ASP A 70 11.20 7.94 13.77
CA ASP A 70 11.80 8.94 14.66
C ASP A 70 10.96 9.05 15.95
N PRO A 71 11.10 8.13 16.93
CA PRO A 71 10.63 8.41 18.26
C PRO A 71 11.50 9.53 18.84
N LYS A 72 10.86 10.62 19.26
CA LYS A 72 11.48 11.59 20.16
C LYS A 72 11.57 10.99 21.56
#